data_AF-Q601C9-F1
#
_entry.id   AF-Q601C9-F1
#
_cell.length_a   1.000
_cell.length_b   1.000
_cell.length_c   1.000
_cell.angle_alpha   90.00
_cell.angle_beta   90.00
_cell.angle_gamma   90.00
#
_symmetry.space_group_name_H-M   'P 1'
#
loop_
_entity.id
_entity.type
_entity.pdbx_description
1 polymer ?
#
loop_
_entity_poly.entity_id
_entity_poly.type
_entity_poly.pdbx_seq_one_letter_code
_entity_poly.pdbx_strand_id
1 'polypeptide(L)'
;MNKISLWINKIELNLQRYENVVQNLYTIAIAYSQTEKIFAIRPNLLDFPHGIGLRKIPFLKNWPTKKILTLIYNGKLQQKFISFQKWDLQKNRSLLNQIKAKLLVWEYYLGFLEGNYKQTLVLQEVLYTKKLYFFRGLVWNNEKYTMIVGLNKFQGNKIYATEYCSFFTALLTSKAISQKAEKFDKISQINKIWYNFQK
;
A
#
# COMPACT_ATOMS: atom_id res chain seq x y z
N MET A 1 0.04 -21.49 -15.48
CA MET A 1 0.68 -21.58 -14.14
C MET A 1 1.18 -20.21 -13.71
N ASN A 2 0.79 -19.74 -12.52
CA ASN A 2 1.25 -18.48 -11.94
C ASN A 2 2.71 -18.67 -11.45
N LYS A 3 3.71 -18.35 -12.28
CA LYS A 3 5.12 -18.60 -11.95
C LYS A 3 5.53 -17.81 -10.73
N ILE A 4 6.06 -18.49 -9.71
CA ILE A 4 6.44 -17.90 -8.43
C ILE A 4 7.51 -16.81 -8.61
N SER A 5 8.45 -17.08 -9.53
CA SER A 5 9.48 -16.15 -9.93
C SER A 5 8.92 -14.79 -10.35
N LEU A 6 7.78 -14.74 -11.06
CA LEU A 6 7.24 -13.48 -11.57
C LEU A 6 6.80 -12.52 -10.46
N TRP A 7 6.23 -13.01 -9.36
CA TRP A 7 5.76 -12.11 -8.29
C TRP A 7 6.83 -11.85 -7.23
N ILE A 8 7.82 -12.73 -7.06
CA ILE A 8 9.00 -12.44 -6.22
C ILE A 8 9.87 -11.38 -6.88
N ASN A 9 10.09 -11.47 -8.19
CA ASN A 9 10.77 -10.41 -8.95
C ASN A 9 10.04 -9.06 -8.82
N LYS A 10 8.70 -9.07 -8.75
CA LYS A 10 7.92 -7.85 -8.47
C LYS A 10 8.16 -7.29 -7.06
N ILE A 11 8.38 -8.14 -6.06
CA ILE A 11 8.74 -7.67 -4.71
C ILE A 11 10.08 -6.95 -4.75
N GLU A 12 11.09 -7.56 -5.37
CA GLU A 12 12.42 -6.99 -5.51
C GLU A 12 12.38 -5.66 -6.27
N LEU A 13 11.71 -5.62 -7.44
CA LEU A 13 11.55 -4.42 -8.24
C LEU A 13 10.83 -3.29 -7.48
N ASN A 14 9.71 -3.62 -6.80
CA ASN A 14 8.97 -2.62 -6.03
C ASN A 14 9.78 -2.13 -4.82
N LEU A 15 10.62 -2.98 -4.21
CA LEU A 15 11.51 -2.56 -3.13
C LEU A 15 12.55 -1.56 -3.64
N GLN A 16 13.22 -1.85 -4.76
CA GLN A 16 14.21 -0.96 -5.36
C GLN A 16 13.60 0.40 -5.73
N ARG A 17 12.43 0.39 -6.38
CA ARG A 17 11.67 1.61 -6.68
C ARG A 17 11.32 2.40 -5.41
N TYR A 18 10.84 1.70 -4.38
CA TYR A 18 10.48 2.33 -3.12
C TYR A 18 11.68 2.90 -2.38
N GLU A 19 12.82 2.23 -2.42
CA GLU A 19 14.07 2.72 -1.87
C GLU A 19 14.50 4.02 -2.53
N ASN A 20 14.46 4.10 -3.87
CA ASN A 20 14.73 5.34 -4.60
C ASN A 20 13.77 6.46 -4.16
N VAL A 21 12.49 6.16 -3.98
CA VAL A 21 11.53 7.14 -3.44
C VAL A 21 11.95 7.57 -2.04
N VAL A 22 12.20 6.64 -1.12
CA VAL A 22 12.54 6.97 0.28
C VAL A 22 13.83 7.76 0.38
N GLN A 23 14.86 7.44 -0.41
CA GLN A 23 16.14 8.16 -0.43
C GLN A 23 15.99 9.60 -0.93
N ASN A 24 15.14 9.83 -1.93
CA ASN A 24 14.99 11.15 -2.53
C ASN A 24 13.91 11.99 -1.86
N LEU A 25 12.89 11.37 -1.26
CA LEU A 25 11.65 12.01 -0.84
C LEU A 25 11.45 11.91 0.67
N TYR A 26 11.45 13.06 1.35
CA TYR A 26 11.15 13.13 2.77
C TYR A 26 9.64 13.09 3.04
N THR A 27 8.85 13.87 2.30
CA THR A 27 7.40 13.96 2.49
C THR A 27 6.69 14.40 1.21
N ILE A 28 5.50 13.87 0.97
CA ILE A 28 4.55 14.39 -0.03
C ILE A 28 3.39 15.05 0.69
N ALA A 29 3.06 16.27 0.32
CA ALA A 29 1.87 17.00 0.78
C ALA A 29 0.84 17.07 -0.35
N ILE A 30 -0.42 16.72 -0.08
CA ILE A 30 -1.49 16.59 -1.09
C ILE A 30 -2.68 17.45 -0.72
N ALA A 31 -2.92 18.53 -1.47
CA ALA A 31 -4.14 19.33 -1.40
C ALA A 31 -5.17 18.86 -2.43
N TYR A 32 -6.43 18.84 -2.02
CA TYR A 32 -7.57 18.40 -2.82
C TYR A 32 -8.75 19.40 -2.78
N SER A 33 -8.59 20.52 -2.08
CA SER A 33 -9.45 21.70 -2.13
C SER A 33 -8.61 22.96 -1.92
N GLN A 34 -9.17 24.15 -2.19
CA GLN A 34 -8.49 25.42 -1.99
C GLN A 34 -8.42 25.84 -0.51
N THR A 35 -9.34 25.33 0.32
CA THR A 35 -9.56 25.77 1.70
C THR A 35 -9.15 24.76 2.77
N GLU A 36 -8.98 23.47 2.44
CA GLU A 36 -8.66 22.43 3.44
C GLU A 36 -7.19 21.99 3.39
N LYS A 37 -6.61 21.80 4.57
CA LYS A 37 -5.25 21.26 4.70
C LYS A 37 -5.16 19.83 4.20
N ILE A 38 -4.42 19.67 3.10
CA ILE A 38 -3.23 18.83 2.92
C ILE A 38 -3.14 17.62 3.84
N PHE A 39 -3.25 16.39 3.31
CA PHE A 39 -2.67 15.24 4.02
C PHE A 39 -1.28 14.94 3.50
N ALA A 40 -0.44 14.43 4.39
CA ALA A 40 0.95 14.14 4.09
C ALA A 40 1.24 12.64 4.10
N ILE A 41 2.14 12.23 3.23
CA ILE A 41 2.73 10.88 3.18
C ILE A 41 4.21 11.02 3.50
N ARG A 42 4.69 10.19 4.43
CA ARG A 42 6.11 10.06 4.75
C ARG A 42 6.54 8.64 4.38
N PRO A 43 7.17 8.43 3.22
CA PRO A 43 7.68 7.13 2.84
C PRO A 43 8.70 6.63 3.88
N ASN A 44 8.61 5.35 4.25
CA ASN A 44 9.56 4.71 5.14
C ASN A 44 9.86 3.31 4.62
N LEU A 45 11.12 3.04 4.27
CA LEU A 45 11.55 1.76 3.73
C LEU A 45 11.16 0.58 4.64
N LEU A 46 11.11 0.81 5.96
CA LEU A 46 10.74 -0.21 6.94
C LEU A 46 9.26 -0.62 6.88
N ASP A 47 8.40 0.17 6.24
CA ASP A 47 6.99 -0.17 6.08
C ASP A 47 6.80 -1.25 5.01
N PHE A 48 7.73 -1.39 4.07
CA PHE A 48 7.57 -2.22 2.89
C PHE A 48 7.21 -3.68 3.23
N PRO A 49 7.99 -4.44 4.04
CA PRO A 49 7.67 -5.86 4.30
C PRO A 49 6.31 -6.07 4.99
N HIS A 50 5.89 -5.16 5.86
CA HIS A 50 4.60 -5.26 6.53
C HIS A 50 3.46 -4.82 5.60
N GLY A 51 3.66 -3.76 4.82
CA GLY A 51 2.66 -3.19 3.94
C GLY A 51 2.26 -4.12 2.79
N ILE A 52 3.18 -4.87 2.19
CA ILE A 52 2.86 -5.95 1.23
C ILE A 52 2.47 -7.29 1.89
N GLY A 53 2.51 -7.38 3.22
CA GLY A 53 2.04 -8.55 3.97
C GLY A 53 3.07 -9.68 4.11
N LEU A 54 4.36 -9.45 3.87
CA LEU A 54 5.40 -10.49 4.07
C LEU A 54 5.47 -10.97 5.52
N ARG A 55 5.21 -10.10 6.49
CA ARG A 55 5.16 -10.47 7.92
C ARG A 55 3.99 -11.41 8.28
N LYS A 56 3.06 -11.67 7.36
CA LYS A 56 2.03 -12.71 7.59
C LYS A 56 2.52 -14.12 7.26
N ILE A 57 3.68 -14.24 6.62
CA ILE A 57 4.26 -15.54 6.26
C ILE A 57 4.92 -16.16 7.49
N PRO A 58 4.62 -17.43 7.84
CA PRO A 58 5.10 -18.06 9.07
C PRO A 58 6.60 -17.92 9.30
N PHE A 59 7.43 -18.17 8.28
CA PHE A 59 8.89 -18.11 8.41
C PHE A 59 9.47 -16.68 8.44
N LEU A 60 8.65 -15.64 8.21
CA LEU A 60 9.04 -14.22 8.28
C LEU A 60 8.37 -13.45 9.42
N LYS A 61 7.32 -14.00 10.05
CA LYS A 61 6.43 -13.28 10.99
C LYS A 61 7.17 -12.51 12.08
N ASN A 62 8.17 -13.16 12.67
CA ASN A 62 8.94 -12.64 13.80
C ASN A 62 10.32 -12.09 13.40
N TRP A 63 10.62 -12.00 12.10
CA TRP A 63 11.90 -11.48 11.67
C TRP A 63 11.91 -9.95 11.76
N PRO A 64 13.04 -9.35 12.18
CA PRO A 64 13.23 -7.90 12.08
C PRO A 64 13.05 -7.45 10.63
N THR A 65 12.39 -6.31 10.43
CA THR A 65 12.15 -5.75 9.08
C THR A 65 13.44 -5.64 8.28
N LYS A 66 14.52 -5.13 8.88
CA LYS A 66 15.85 -5.03 8.23
C LYS A 66 16.34 -6.38 7.71
N LYS A 67 16.14 -7.47 8.48
CA LYS A 67 16.50 -8.83 8.07
C LYS A 67 15.69 -9.30 6.87
N ILE A 68 14.40 -8.94 6.80
CA ILE A 68 13.56 -9.27 5.64
C ILE A 68 14.02 -8.50 4.40
N LEU A 69 14.36 -7.20 4.55
CA LEU A 69 14.90 -6.39 3.47
C LEU A 69 16.21 -6.99 2.92
N THR A 70 17.17 -7.32 3.79
CA THR A 70 18.42 -8.01 3.38
C THR A 70 18.13 -9.34 2.67
N LEU A 71 17.13 -10.09 3.11
CA LEU A 71 16.75 -11.34 2.45
C LEU A 71 16.26 -11.12 1.01
N ILE A 72 15.55 -10.02 0.76
CA ILE A 72 15.06 -9.61 -0.57
C ILE A 72 16.26 -9.21 -1.44
N TYR A 73 17.10 -8.27 -0.98
CA TYR A 73 18.26 -7.79 -1.76
C TYR A 73 19.20 -8.90 -2.20
N ASN A 74 19.39 -9.91 -1.35
CA ASN A 74 20.36 -10.97 -1.60
C ASN A 74 19.75 -12.13 -2.42
N GLY A 75 18.52 -12.00 -2.94
CA GLY A 75 17.81 -13.03 -3.73
C GLY A 75 17.39 -14.28 -2.94
N LYS A 76 17.70 -14.33 -1.64
CA LYS A 76 17.42 -15.50 -0.78
C LYS A 76 15.94 -15.66 -0.46
N LEU A 77 15.12 -14.62 -0.68
CA LEU A 77 13.67 -14.70 -0.51
C LEU A 77 13.06 -15.74 -1.45
N GLN A 78 13.50 -15.79 -2.71
CA GLN A 78 13.03 -16.75 -3.70
C GLN A 78 13.24 -18.20 -3.25
N GLN A 79 14.44 -18.50 -2.75
CA GLN A 79 14.80 -19.84 -2.27
C GLN A 79 13.91 -20.27 -1.10
N LYS A 80 13.69 -19.39 -0.12
CA LYS A 80 12.80 -19.66 1.03
C LYS A 80 11.36 -19.92 0.61
N PHE A 81 10.86 -19.20 -0.39
CA PHE A 81 9.50 -19.39 -0.90
C PHE A 81 9.31 -20.68 -1.68
N ILE A 82 10.30 -21.12 -2.46
CA ILE A 82 10.25 -22.41 -3.16
C ILE A 82 10.13 -23.54 -2.13
N SER A 83 10.93 -23.50 -1.05
CA SER A 83 10.83 -24.47 0.05
C SER A 83 9.48 -24.40 0.78
N PHE A 84 8.95 -23.19 1.01
CA PHE A 84 7.69 -22.99 1.71
C PHE A 84 6.46 -23.48 0.92
N GLN A 85 6.42 -23.28 -0.40
CA GLN A 85 5.29 -23.75 -1.20
C GLN A 85 5.21 -25.27 -1.26
N LYS A 86 6.36 -25.97 -1.25
CA LYS A 86 6.40 -27.44 -1.19
C LYS A 86 5.78 -28.00 0.09
N TRP A 87 5.64 -27.17 1.14
CA TRP A 87 5.18 -27.61 2.46
C TRP A 87 3.65 -27.68 2.59
N ASP A 88 2.88 -26.76 1.97
CA ASP A 88 1.41 -26.85 1.87
C ASP A 88 0.84 -25.85 0.83
N LEU A 89 0.57 -26.32 -0.39
CA LEU A 89 0.10 -25.47 -1.51
C LEU A 89 -1.32 -24.92 -1.29
N GLN A 90 -2.21 -25.69 -0.66
CA GLN A 90 -3.62 -25.31 -0.53
C GLN A 90 -3.84 -24.28 0.58
N LYS A 91 -3.23 -24.45 1.77
CA LYS A 91 -3.38 -23.49 2.87
C LYS A 91 -2.71 -22.14 2.56
N ASN A 92 -1.60 -22.16 1.82
CA ASN A 92 -0.85 -20.95 1.51
C ASN A 92 -1.49 -20.08 0.41
N ARG A 93 -2.49 -20.60 -0.33
CA ARG A 93 -3.11 -19.90 -1.46
C ARG A 93 -3.78 -18.58 -1.05
N SER A 94 -4.50 -18.57 0.08
CA SER A 94 -5.16 -17.35 0.58
C SER A 94 -4.15 -16.26 0.91
N LEU A 95 -3.08 -16.61 1.63
CA LEU A 95 -2.01 -15.68 1.98
C LEU A 95 -1.29 -15.14 0.74
N LEU A 96 -0.95 -16.02 -0.21
CA LEU A 96 -0.30 -15.61 -1.46
C LEU A 96 -1.18 -14.68 -2.29
N ASN A 97 -2.50 -14.92 -2.33
CA ASN A 97 -3.44 -14.04 -3.00
C ASN A 97 -3.50 -12.66 -2.32
N GLN A 98 -3.46 -12.59 -0.98
CA GLN A 98 -3.39 -11.32 -0.27
C GLN A 98 -2.11 -10.54 -0.59
N ILE A 99 -0.96 -11.22 -0.66
CA ILE A 99 0.32 -10.58 -1.01
C ILE A 99 0.27 -10.06 -2.44
N LYS A 100 -0.25 -10.85 -3.40
CA LYS A 100 -0.41 -10.42 -4.79
C LYS A 100 -1.33 -9.21 -4.93
N ALA A 101 -2.46 -9.22 -4.21
CA ALA A 101 -3.39 -8.09 -4.20
C ALA A 101 -2.72 -6.83 -3.65
N LYS A 102 -1.97 -6.95 -2.54
CA LYS A 102 -1.21 -5.84 -1.98
C LYS A 102 -0.08 -5.36 -2.91
N LEU A 103 0.62 -6.26 -3.61
CA LEU A 103 1.63 -5.89 -4.59
C LEU A 103 1.05 -5.09 -5.76
N LEU A 104 -0.13 -5.46 -6.24
CA LEU A 104 -0.82 -4.68 -7.27
C LEU A 104 -1.15 -3.27 -6.77
N VAL A 105 -1.73 -3.14 -5.57
CA VAL A 105 -2.00 -1.81 -4.99
C VAL A 105 -0.69 -1.03 -4.79
N TRP A 106 0.42 -1.72 -4.48
CA TRP A 106 1.74 -1.12 -4.29
C TRP A 106 2.30 -0.53 -5.58
N GLU A 107 2.07 -1.17 -6.74
CA GLU A 107 2.50 -0.65 -8.03
C GLU A 107 1.87 0.73 -8.35
N TYR A 108 0.58 0.90 -8.04
CA TYR A 108 -0.11 2.19 -8.20
C TYR A 108 0.35 3.23 -7.19
N TYR A 109 0.55 2.80 -5.94
CA TYR A 109 1.08 3.67 -4.90
C TYR A 109 2.49 4.17 -5.25
N LEU A 110 3.39 3.30 -5.72
CA LEU A 110 4.71 3.71 -6.20
C LEU A 110 4.63 4.68 -7.37
N GLY A 111 3.79 4.39 -8.37
CA GLY A 111 3.59 5.31 -9.49
C GLY A 111 3.18 6.70 -9.00
N PHE A 112 2.27 6.77 -8.02
CA PHE A 112 1.90 8.03 -7.39
C PHE A 112 3.09 8.72 -6.70
N LEU A 113 3.87 7.99 -5.88
CA LEU A 113 5.04 8.57 -5.20
C LEU A 113 6.13 9.06 -6.17
N GLU A 114 6.25 8.41 -7.32
CA GLU A 114 7.17 8.75 -8.41
C GLU A 114 6.65 9.91 -9.30
N GLY A 115 5.50 10.50 -8.97
CA GLY A 115 4.95 11.65 -9.69
C GLY A 115 3.87 11.33 -10.72
N ASN A 116 3.48 10.07 -10.90
CA ASN A 116 2.35 9.69 -11.73
C ASN A 116 1.04 9.71 -10.94
N TYR A 117 0.48 10.91 -10.75
CA TYR A 117 -0.74 11.13 -9.96
C TYR A 117 -1.98 11.47 -10.77
N LYS A 118 -1.90 11.56 -12.10
CA LYS A 118 -3.00 12.05 -12.98
C LYS A 118 -4.33 11.30 -12.78
N GLN A 119 -4.28 10.00 -12.51
CA GLN A 119 -5.46 9.15 -12.30
C GLN A 119 -5.78 8.92 -10.81
N THR A 120 -5.07 9.59 -9.91
CA THR A 120 -5.23 9.41 -8.47
C THR A 120 -6.31 10.35 -7.96
N LEU A 121 -7.31 9.79 -7.28
CA LEU A 121 -8.30 10.58 -6.56
C LEU A 121 -8.06 10.48 -5.05
N VAL A 122 -8.61 11.44 -4.33
CA VAL A 122 -8.55 11.49 -2.86
C VAL A 122 -9.91 11.10 -2.30
N LEU A 123 -9.93 10.13 -1.39
CA LEU A 123 -11.07 9.77 -0.55
C LEU A 123 -11.05 10.59 0.74
N GLN A 124 -12.23 11.02 1.18
CA GLN A 124 -12.42 11.71 2.46
C GLN A 124 -13.67 11.19 3.16
N GLU A 125 -13.49 10.88 4.44
CA GLU A 125 -14.56 10.50 5.37
C GLU A 125 -15.47 9.39 4.81
N VAL A 126 -14.86 8.36 4.22
CA VAL A 126 -15.60 7.25 3.60
C VAL A 126 -15.72 6.09 4.59
N LEU A 127 -16.95 5.77 5.00
CA LEU A 127 -17.24 4.54 5.74
C LEU A 127 -17.41 3.40 4.72
N TYR A 128 -16.33 2.64 4.50
CA TYR A 128 -16.31 1.58 3.50
C TYR A 128 -17.00 0.30 3.97
N THR A 129 -16.87 -0.05 5.24
CA THR A 129 -17.67 -1.07 5.95
C THR A 129 -17.81 -0.62 7.40
N LYS A 130 -18.70 -1.25 8.20
CA LYS A 130 -18.80 -1.03 9.66
C LYS A 130 -17.46 -1.01 10.43
N LYS A 131 -16.43 -1.70 9.91
CA LYS A 131 -15.10 -1.81 10.55
C LYS A 131 -13.98 -1.09 9.78
N LEU A 132 -14.28 -0.46 8.65
CA LEU A 132 -13.29 0.19 7.81
C LEU A 132 -13.76 1.58 7.41
N TYR A 133 -13.20 2.58 8.08
CA TYR A 133 -13.42 3.99 7.79
C TYR A 133 -12.12 4.61 7.29
N PHE A 134 -12.20 5.23 6.11
CA PHE A 134 -11.15 6.00 5.48
C PHE A 134 -11.37 7.47 5.77
N PHE A 135 -10.67 7.98 6.78
CA PHE A 135 -10.67 9.42 7.04
C PHE A 135 -10.10 10.19 5.84
N ARG A 136 -8.96 9.71 5.32
CA ARG A 136 -8.33 10.17 4.08
C ARG A 136 -7.64 9.01 3.38
N GLY A 137 -7.59 9.04 2.06
CA GLY A 137 -6.89 8.04 1.28
C GLY A 137 -6.72 8.41 -0.19
N LEU A 138 -5.90 7.63 -0.88
CA LEU A 138 -5.74 7.62 -2.31
C LEU A 138 -6.58 6.47 -2.90
N VAL A 139 -7.19 6.73 -4.05
CA VAL A 139 -7.90 5.72 -4.82
C VAL A 139 -7.46 5.78 -6.29
N TRP A 140 -7.33 4.60 -6.87
CA TRP A 140 -7.16 4.36 -8.30
C TRP A 140 -8.22 3.38 -8.78
N ASN A 141 -8.64 3.56 -10.03
CA ASN A 141 -9.55 2.64 -10.70
C ASN A 141 -8.91 2.17 -12.01
N ASN A 142 -9.06 0.89 -12.31
CA ASN A 142 -8.82 0.34 -13.65
C ASN A 142 -10.03 -0.50 -14.06
N GLU A 143 -9.96 -1.14 -15.24
CA GLU A 143 -11.06 -1.93 -15.80
C GLU A 143 -11.55 -3.07 -14.89
N LYS A 144 -10.70 -3.57 -13.99
CA LYS A 144 -10.97 -4.78 -13.20
C LYS A 144 -11.13 -4.49 -11.71
N TYR A 145 -10.50 -3.44 -11.22
CA TYR A 145 -10.31 -3.21 -9.79
C TYR A 145 -10.36 -1.74 -9.41
N THR A 146 -10.79 -1.51 -8.17
CA THR A 146 -10.51 -0.30 -7.40
C THR A 146 -9.44 -0.62 -6.36
N MET A 147 -8.42 0.21 -6.31
CA MET A 147 -7.27 0.13 -5.41
C MET A 147 -7.29 1.31 -4.47
N ILE A 148 -7.15 1.06 -3.18
CA ILE A 148 -7.28 2.09 -2.14
C ILE A 148 -6.10 1.98 -1.19
N VAL A 149 -5.51 3.13 -0.85
CA VAL A 149 -4.52 3.26 0.23
C VAL A 149 -4.96 4.41 1.12
N GLY A 150 -5.25 4.19 2.39
CA GLY A 150 -5.72 5.27 3.27
C GLY A 150 -5.99 4.78 4.69
N LEU A 151 -5.78 5.61 5.71
CA LEU A 151 -5.78 5.09 7.08
C LEU A 151 -7.13 4.56 7.54
N ASN A 152 -6.99 3.47 8.27
CA ASN A 152 -7.99 2.81 9.09
C ASN A 152 -8.12 3.59 10.41
N LYS A 153 -9.31 4.13 10.69
CA LYS A 153 -9.67 4.52 12.05
C LYS A 153 -10.89 3.72 12.49
N PHE A 154 -10.90 3.32 13.76
CA PHE A 154 -12.15 3.35 14.52
C PHE A 154 -12.47 4.83 14.79
N GLN A 155 -13.71 5.24 14.55
CA GLN A 155 -14.17 6.60 14.83
C GLN A 155 -13.81 6.97 16.28
N GLY A 156 -13.01 8.03 16.49
CA GLY A 156 -12.66 8.55 17.83
C GLY A 156 -11.24 8.33 18.37
N ASN A 157 -10.35 7.57 17.70
CA ASN A 157 -8.99 7.34 18.21
C ASN A 157 -7.97 8.42 17.75
N LYS A 158 -7.32 9.11 18.70
CA LYS A 158 -6.34 10.21 18.46
C LYS A 158 -4.88 9.76 18.28
N ILE A 159 -4.54 8.50 18.57
CA ILE A 159 -3.14 8.02 18.66
C ILE A 159 -2.37 8.15 17.32
N TYR A 160 -3.06 8.09 16.19
CA TYR A 160 -2.44 8.16 14.85
C TYR A 160 -2.88 9.43 14.09
N ALA A 161 -3.20 10.50 14.81
CA ALA A 161 -3.73 11.72 14.22
C ALA A 161 -2.82 12.35 13.14
N THR A 162 -1.53 12.03 13.11
CA THR A 162 -0.51 12.63 12.22
C THR A 162 -0.07 11.78 11.04
N GLU A 163 -0.44 10.48 11.01
CA GLU A 163 -0.15 9.59 9.90
C GLU A 163 -1.42 9.52 9.05
N TYR A 164 -1.45 10.14 7.87
CA TYR A 164 -2.71 10.38 7.15
C TYR A 164 -2.92 9.50 5.90
N CYS A 165 -1.87 8.81 5.43
CA CYS A 165 -1.97 7.82 4.35
C CYS A 165 -0.85 6.77 4.44
N SER A 166 -1.10 5.67 5.15
CA SER A 166 -0.19 4.54 5.28
C SER A 166 -0.61 3.38 4.37
N PHE A 167 0.36 2.68 3.78
CA PHE A 167 0.08 1.51 2.94
C PHE A 167 -0.46 0.30 3.73
N PHE A 168 -0.34 0.27 5.06
CA PHE A 168 -0.78 -0.90 5.85
C PHE A 168 -2.24 -1.29 5.63
N THR A 169 -3.05 -0.32 5.27
CA THR A 169 -4.50 -0.41 5.06
C THR A 169 -4.88 -0.53 3.58
N ALA A 170 -3.92 -0.85 2.72
CA ALA A 170 -4.15 -1.09 1.30
C ALA A 170 -5.25 -2.13 1.05
N LEU A 171 -6.16 -1.79 0.15
CA LEU A 171 -7.30 -2.61 -0.23
C LEU A 171 -7.41 -2.71 -1.75
N LEU A 172 -7.74 -3.91 -2.22
CA LEU A 172 -8.09 -4.21 -3.60
C LEU A 172 -9.52 -4.76 -3.64
N THR A 173 -10.37 -4.22 -4.49
CA THR A 173 -11.76 -4.66 -4.66
C THR A 173 -12.13 -4.66 -6.13
N SER A 174 -12.99 -5.58 -6.58
CA SER A 174 -13.53 -5.58 -7.95
C SER A 174 -14.74 -4.65 -8.12
N LYS A 175 -15.30 -4.14 -7.01
CA LYS A 175 -16.41 -3.19 -7.00
C LYS A 175 -15.90 -1.76 -6.85
N ALA A 176 -16.55 -0.83 -7.55
CA ALA A 176 -16.33 0.60 -7.36
C ALA A 176 -16.66 1.00 -5.91
N ILE A 177 -16.02 2.06 -5.41
CA ILE A 177 -16.25 2.55 -4.04
C ILE A 177 -17.72 2.91 -3.82
N SER A 178 -18.34 3.59 -4.77
CA SER A 178 -19.75 3.98 -4.73
C SER A 178 -20.71 2.80 -4.60
N GLN A 179 -20.30 1.60 -5.00
CA GLN A 179 -21.13 0.39 -4.92
C GLN A 179 -21.02 -0.35 -3.58
N LYS A 180 -20.02 -0.02 -2.76
CA LYS A 180 -19.69 -0.82 -1.57
C LYS A 180 -19.57 -0.02 -0.28
N ALA A 181 -19.24 1.28 -0.35
CA ALA A 181 -19.20 2.11 0.83
C ALA A 181 -20.60 2.28 1.45
N GLU A 182 -20.69 2.15 2.78
CA GLU A 182 -21.92 2.34 3.55
C GLU A 182 -22.28 3.83 3.64
N LYS A 183 -21.27 4.68 3.79
CA LYS A 183 -21.43 6.13 3.72
C LYS A 183 -20.28 6.74 2.92
N PHE A 184 -20.64 7.73 2.12
CA PHE A 184 -19.74 8.42 1.22
C PHE A 184 -19.90 9.93 1.39
N ASP A 185 -18.88 10.60 1.93
CA ASP A 185 -18.90 12.05 2.05
C ASP A 185 -18.25 12.71 0.80
N LYS A 186 -17.01 12.36 0.44
CA LYS A 186 -16.34 13.03 -0.70
C LYS A 186 -15.24 12.20 -1.38
N ILE A 187 -15.25 12.22 -2.72
CA ILE A 187 -14.07 11.95 -3.58
C ILE A 187 -13.72 13.24 -4.28
N SER A 188 -12.43 13.54 -4.38
CA SER A 188 -11.95 14.74 -5.07
C SER A 188 -10.75 14.43 -5.93
N GLN A 189 -10.61 15.18 -7.02
CA GLN A 189 -9.36 15.24 -7.75
C GLN A 189 -8.30 15.93 -6.88
N ILE A 190 -7.04 15.60 -7.14
CA ILE A 190 -5.92 16.30 -6.52
C ILE A 190 -5.82 17.69 -7.13
N ASN A 191 -5.83 18.72 -6.29
CA ASN A 191 -5.66 20.11 -6.68
C ASN A 191 -4.18 20.47 -6.80
N LYS A 192 -3.37 20.09 -5.79
CA LYS A 192 -1.94 20.41 -5.75
C LYS A 192 -1.14 19.37 -4.97
N ILE A 193 0.08 19.09 -5.42
CA ILE A 193 1.04 18.23 -4.72
C ILE A 193 2.35 19.01 -4.51
N TRP A 194 2.93 18.84 -3.32
CA TRP A 194 4.28 19.31 -3.02
C TRP A 194 5.16 18.12 -2.64
N TYR A 195 6.30 18.00 -3.29
CA TYR A 195 7.33 17.02 -2.98
C TYR A 195 8.42 17.72 -2.18
N ASN A 196 8.64 17.26 -0.94
CA ASN A 196 9.75 17.72 -0.12
C ASN A 196 10.87 16.67 -0.20
N PHE A 197 11.96 17.02 -0.88
CA PHE A 197 13.09 16.13 -1.11
C PHE A 197 14.03 16.09 0.11
N GLN A 198 14.78 15.01 0.25
CA GLN A 198 15.87 14.97 1.23
C GLN A 198 16.96 15.98 0.81
N LYS A 199 17.54 16.67 1.80
CA LYS A 199 18.68 17.58 1.60
C LYS A 199 19.98 16.80 1.52
#